data_AF-A0A847JY58-F1
#
_entry.id   AF-A0A847JY58-F1
#
_cell.length_a   1.000
_cell.length_b   1.000
_cell.length_c   1.000
_cell.angle_alpha   90.00
_cell.angle_beta   90.00
_cell.angle_gamma   90.00
#
_symmetry.space_group_name_H-M   'P 1'
#
loop_
_entity.id
_entity.type
_entity.pdbx_description
1 polymer ?
#
loop_
_entity_poly.entity_id
_entity_poly.type
_entity_poly.pdbx_seq_one_letter_code
_entity_poly.pdbx_strand_id
1 'polypeptide(L)'
;MRSDLERFCDCMEYRSSDRRPNHELGVWPQTAERWRVEAPEAVAGWTWNWFEGEDALGLDRREYIPIHYGFLPPFEYELGPDTQDRPAPVAGSPGQSRLVHAGRNPIVGLARRMPGAL
;
A
#
# COMPACT_ATOMS: atom_id res chain seq x y z
N MET A 1 -7.61 -21.36 25.35
CA MET A 1 -7.88 -20.58 24.13
C MET A 1 -6.58 -19.92 23.73
N ARG A 2 -6.20 -19.97 22.46
CA ARG A 2 -4.96 -19.31 21.99
C ARG A 2 -5.19 -17.81 21.82
N SER A 3 -4.16 -17.02 22.01
CA SER A 3 -4.09 -15.63 21.55
C SER A 3 -3.89 -15.54 20.04
N ASP A 4 -4.16 -14.38 19.45
CA ASP A 4 -3.97 -14.13 18.02
C ASP A 4 -2.52 -14.36 17.59
N LEU A 5 -1.56 -13.92 18.40
CA LEU A 5 -0.13 -14.17 18.18
C LEU A 5 0.20 -15.66 18.22
N GLU A 6 -0.32 -16.40 19.19
CA GLU A 6 -0.11 -17.85 19.25
C GLU A 6 -0.70 -18.58 18.04
N ARG A 7 -1.89 -18.17 17.56
CA ARG A 7 -2.48 -18.72 16.34
C ARG A 7 -1.63 -18.45 15.12
N PHE A 8 -1.10 -17.23 15.00
CA PHE A 8 -0.20 -16.86 13.92
C PHE A 8 1.06 -17.73 13.95
N CYS A 9 1.73 -17.82 15.10
CA CYS A 9 2.91 -18.65 15.27
C CYS A 9 2.63 -20.14 15.00
N ASP A 10 1.54 -20.69 15.53
CA ASP A 10 1.14 -22.08 15.26
C ASP A 10 0.90 -22.31 13.75
N CYS A 11 0.33 -21.31 13.05
CA CYS A 11 0.14 -21.39 11.60
C CYS A 11 1.46 -21.38 10.82
N MET A 12 2.38 -20.48 11.17
CA MET A 12 3.69 -20.36 10.50
C MET A 12 4.60 -21.56 10.77
N GLU A 13 4.44 -22.21 11.92
CA GLU A 13 5.22 -23.37 12.36
C GLU A 13 4.54 -24.71 12.02
N TYR A 14 3.46 -24.70 11.24
CA TYR A 14 2.69 -25.90 10.85
C TYR A 14 2.19 -26.73 12.04
N ARG A 15 1.82 -26.07 13.14
CA ARG A 15 1.27 -26.69 14.35
C ARG A 15 -0.27 -26.68 14.35
N SER A 16 -0.81 -27.60 15.12
CA SER A 16 -2.22 -27.59 15.54
C SER A 16 -2.53 -26.31 16.33
N SER A 17 -3.72 -25.74 16.09
CA SER A 17 -4.24 -24.57 16.81
C SER A 17 -5.77 -24.62 16.81
N ASP A 18 -6.42 -23.78 17.62
CA ASP A 18 -7.89 -23.80 17.78
C ASP A 18 -8.65 -23.35 16.51
N ARG A 19 -8.10 -22.41 15.75
CA ARG A 19 -8.50 -22.06 14.38
C ARG A 19 -7.31 -21.51 13.60
N ARG A 20 -7.48 -21.22 12.31
CA ARG A 20 -6.48 -20.50 11.52
C ARG A 20 -6.59 -18.97 11.74
N PRO A 21 -5.51 -18.21 11.52
CA PRO A 21 -5.57 -16.75 11.52
C PRO A 21 -6.59 -16.22 10.50
N ASN A 22 -7.32 -15.17 10.87
CA ASN A 22 -8.34 -14.50 10.10
C ASN A 22 -7.94 -13.03 9.92
N HIS A 23 -7.29 -12.72 8.79
CA HIS A 23 -6.82 -11.37 8.46
C HIS A 23 -7.42 -10.94 7.12
N GLU A 24 -7.69 -9.65 6.97
CA GLU A 24 -8.18 -9.08 5.72
C GLU A 24 -7.28 -7.94 5.22
N LEU A 25 -7.29 -7.68 3.92
CA LEU A 25 -6.49 -6.60 3.30
C LEU A 25 -7.24 -5.26 3.24
N GLY A 26 -8.28 -5.10 4.05
CA GLY A 26 -9.11 -3.91 4.06
C GLY A 26 -10.54 -4.16 3.59
N VAL A 27 -11.34 -3.11 3.69
CA VAL A 27 -12.74 -3.08 3.27
C VAL A 27 -12.88 -2.35 1.95
N TRP A 28 -13.75 -2.87 1.07
CA TRP A 28 -14.15 -2.13 -0.13
C TRP A 28 -14.90 -0.85 0.27
N PRO A 29 -14.51 0.34 -0.22
CA PRO A 29 -15.16 1.59 0.17
C PRO A 29 -16.69 1.58 -0.04
N GLN A 30 -17.15 0.96 -1.13
CA GLN A 30 -18.58 0.82 -1.44
C GLN A 30 -19.32 -0.03 -0.40
N THR A 31 -18.66 -1.06 0.14
CA THR A 31 -19.23 -1.91 1.20
C THR A 31 -19.34 -1.12 2.50
N ALA A 32 -18.28 -0.40 2.87
CA ALA A 32 -18.28 0.42 4.06
C ALA A 32 -19.35 1.53 4.01
N GLU A 33 -19.51 2.19 2.87
CA GLU A 33 -20.55 3.19 2.66
C GLU A 33 -21.95 2.57 2.78
N ARG A 34 -22.20 1.47 2.06
CA ARG A 34 -23.51 0.81 2.08
C ARG A 34 -23.91 0.34 3.48
N TRP A 35 -22.99 -0.26 4.23
CA TRP A 35 -23.27 -0.78 5.58
C TRP A 35 -23.53 0.31 6.62
N ARG A 36 -22.89 1.48 6.49
CA ARG A 36 -23.21 2.64 7.33
C ARG A 36 -24.64 3.14 7.13
N VAL A 37 -25.21 2.96 5.93
CA VAL A 37 -26.60 3.32 5.64
C VAL A 37 -27.57 2.22 6.07
N GLU A 38 -27.25 0.96 5.75
CA GLU A 38 -28.15 -0.17 5.98
C GLU A 38 -28.27 -0.56 7.47
N ALA A 39 -27.18 -0.44 8.23
CA ALA A 39 -27.14 -0.88 9.63
C ALA A 39 -26.21 0.02 10.47
N PRO A 40 -26.51 1.33 10.62
CA PRO A 40 -25.62 2.29 11.28
C PRO A 40 -25.24 1.87 12.71
N GLU A 41 -26.20 1.34 13.48
CA GLU A 41 -25.96 0.91 14.86
C GLU A 41 -25.03 -0.30 14.96
N ALA A 42 -25.07 -1.21 13.98
CA ALA A 42 -24.24 -2.41 13.98
C ALA A 42 -22.76 -2.09 13.68
N VAL A 43 -22.51 -1.02 12.94
CA VAL A 43 -21.17 -0.62 12.50
C VAL A 43 -20.64 0.64 13.22
N ALA A 44 -21.39 1.17 14.19
CA ALA A 44 -21.07 2.43 14.87
C ALA A 44 -19.68 2.41 15.54
N GLY A 45 -19.26 1.25 16.05
CA GLY A 45 -17.97 1.07 16.73
C GLY A 45 -16.83 0.58 15.85
N TRP A 46 -17.05 0.40 14.54
CA TRP A 46 -16.05 -0.20 13.66
C TRP A 46 -14.94 0.78 13.32
N THR A 47 -13.72 0.26 13.26
CA THR A 47 -12.52 1.01 12.88
C THR A 47 -12.40 1.17 11.37
N TRP A 48 -12.95 0.22 10.61
CA TRP A 48 -12.77 0.09 9.16
C TRP A 48 -11.31 -0.10 8.72
N ASN A 49 -10.39 -0.34 9.66
CA ASN A 49 -8.99 -0.64 9.40
C ASN A 49 -8.72 -2.14 9.53
N TRP A 50 -9.22 -2.92 8.57
CA TRP A 50 -9.10 -4.39 8.64
C TRP A 50 -7.67 -4.90 8.42
N PHE A 51 -6.72 -4.03 8.07
CA PHE A 51 -5.29 -4.37 8.10
C PHE A 51 -4.81 -4.65 9.52
N GLU A 52 -5.31 -3.89 10.49
CA GLU A 52 -4.95 -4.02 11.90
C GLU A 52 -5.87 -4.99 12.66
N GLY A 53 -7.15 -5.04 12.28
CA GLY A 53 -8.14 -5.94 12.86
C GLY A 53 -9.54 -5.30 12.92
N GLU A 54 -10.53 -6.06 13.38
CA GLU A 54 -11.89 -5.60 13.66
C GLU A 54 -12.56 -6.63 14.58
N ASP A 55 -12.63 -6.33 15.87
CA ASP A 55 -13.12 -7.26 16.89
C ASP A 55 -14.58 -7.68 16.60
N ALA A 56 -15.41 -6.78 16.05
CA ALA A 56 -16.79 -7.05 15.68
C ALA A 56 -16.95 -8.10 14.56
N LEU A 57 -15.91 -8.30 13.75
CA LEU A 57 -15.85 -9.31 12.68
C LEU A 57 -15.00 -10.53 13.07
N GLY A 58 -14.38 -10.52 14.25
CA GLY A 58 -13.46 -11.56 14.68
C GLY A 58 -12.20 -11.66 13.80
N LEU A 59 -11.72 -10.51 13.29
CA LEU A 59 -10.41 -10.45 12.63
C LEU A 59 -9.31 -10.44 13.69
N ASP A 60 -8.26 -11.24 13.48
CA ASP A 60 -7.10 -11.27 14.38
C ASP A 60 -6.27 -9.99 14.22
N ARG A 61 -5.65 -9.55 15.33
CA ARG A 61 -4.81 -8.35 15.32
C ARG A 61 -3.49 -8.58 14.58
N ARG A 62 -3.11 -7.63 13.71
CA ARG A 62 -1.85 -7.68 12.97
C ARG A 62 -1.26 -6.28 12.77
N GLU A 63 0.01 -6.13 13.08
CA GLU A 63 0.75 -4.89 12.84
C GLU A 63 1.77 -5.04 11.71
N TYR A 64 2.09 -3.92 11.08
CA TYR A 64 3.09 -3.84 10.02
C TYR A 64 4.25 -2.97 10.50
N ILE A 65 5.46 -3.52 10.43
CA ILE A 65 6.66 -2.74 10.67
C ILE A 65 6.97 -1.96 9.38
N PRO A 66 7.16 -0.64 9.43
CA PRO A 66 7.59 0.11 8.26
C PRO A 66 9.03 -0.27 7.91
N ILE A 67 9.19 -1.10 6.89
CA ILE A 67 10.50 -1.49 6.37
C ILE A 67 10.87 -0.57 5.21
N HIS A 68 12.05 0.04 5.29
CA HIS A 68 12.62 0.80 4.18
C HIS A 68 13.18 -0.18 3.13
N TYR A 69 12.43 -0.41 2.05
CA TYR A 69 12.85 -1.30 0.95
C TYR A 69 13.79 -0.63 -0.07
N GLY A 70 14.04 0.68 0.06
CA GLY A 70 14.97 1.40 -0.81
C GLY A 70 16.44 1.15 -0.45
N PHE A 71 17.34 1.43 -1.39
CA PHE A 71 18.77 1.44 -1.13
C PHE A 71 19.12 2.51 -0.08
N LEU A 72 20.04 2.16 0.82
CA LEU A 72 20.58 3.04 1.85
C LEU A 72 22.11 3.02 1.71
N PRO A 73 22.74 4.10 1.19
CA PRO A 73 22.12 5.36 0.72
C PRO A 73 21.33 5.19 -0.59
N PRO A 74 20.37 6.10 -0.89
CA PRO A 74 19.67 6.10 -2.17
C PRO A 74 20.63 6.42 -3.32
N PHE A 75 20.32 5.92 -4.53
CA PHE A 75 20.99 6.39 -5.74
C PHE A 75 20.57 7.84 -6.04
N GLU A 76 21.52 8.70 -6.38
CA GLU A 76 21.22 10.07 -6.86
C GLU A 76 20.77 10.02 -8.31
N TYR A 77 19.72 10.76 -8.69
CA TYR A 77 19.27 10.86 -10.08
C TYR A 77 19.60 12.25 -10.68
N GLU A 78 20.45 12.42 -11.71
CA GLU A 78 20.51 13.71 -12.47
C GLU A 78 19.44 13.80 -13.54
N LEU A 79 19.29 14.84 -14.37
CA LEU A 79 18.42 14.73 -15.56
C LEU A 79 19.19 15.00 -16.85
N GLY A 80 19.12 14.09 -17.81
CA GLY A 80 19.84 14.17 -19.08
C GLY A 80 19.00 14.91 -20.13
N PRO A 81 19.63 15.70 -21.03
CA PRO A 81 18.90 16.54 -21.98
C PRO A 81 18.06 15.79 -23.03
N ASP A 82 18.38 14.53 -23.34
CA ASP A 82 17.79 13.79 -24.48
C ASP A 82 16.86 12.63 -24.11
N THR A 83 16.51 12.45 -22.84
CA THR A 83 15.79 11.24 -22.42
C THR A 83 14.29 11.47 -22.37
N GLN A 84 13.63 11.54 -23.52
CA GLN A 84 12.18 11.72 -23.54
C GLN A 84 11.38 10.46 -23.11
N ASP A 85 11.97 9.30 -22.77
CA ASP A 85 11.13 8.16 -22.31
C ASP A 85 11.71 6.98 -21.49
N ARG A 86 12.95 6.99 -20.94
CA ARG A 86 13.32 5.99 -19.91
C ARG A 86 14.58 6.33 -19.12
N PRO A 87 14.59 6.29 -17.76
CA PRO A 87 15.82 6.41 -17.01
C PRO A 87 16.72 5.18 -17.26
N ALA A 88 17.99 5.41 -17.62
CA ALA A 88 19.02 4.38 -17.71
C ALA A 88 19.98 4.52 -16.50
N PRO A 89 20.44 3.40 -15.90
CA PRO A 89 21.44 3.45 -14.83
C PRO A 89 22.78 3.91 -15.40
N VAL A 90 23.38 4.95 -14.83
CA VAL A 90 24.74 5.38 -15.18
C VAL A 90 25.72 4.63 -14.29
N ALA A 91 26.69 3.95 -14.91
CA ALA A 91 27.79 3.33 -14.19
C ALA A 91 28.64 4.44 -13.55
N GLY A 92 28.58 4.55 -12.24
CA GLY A 92 29.48 5.41 -11.48
C GLY A 92 30.88 4.83 -11.37
N SER A 93 31.87 5.70 -11.15
CA SER A 93 33.17 5.31 -10.58
C SER A 93 32.95 4.45 -9.33
N PRO A 94 33.83 3.46 -9.04
CA PRO A 94 33.57 2.47 -7.99
C PRO A 94 33.27 3.17 -6.65
N GLY A 95 32.01 3.09 -6.22
CA GLY A 95 31.51 3.66 -4.96
C GLY A 95 30.36 4.68 -5.06
N GLN A 96 29.99 5.19 -6.24
CA GLN A 96 28.88 6.16 -6.37
C GLN A 96 28.12 6.01 -7.69
N SER A 97 27.10 5.15 -7.75
CA SER A 97 26.21 5.09 -8.92
C SER A 97 25.17 6.20 -8.85
N ARG A 98 25.13 7.04 -9.90
CA ARG A 98 24.09 8.02 -10.17
C ARG A 98 23.13 7.44 -11.20
N LEU A 99 21.82 7.49 -10.99
CA LEU A 99 20.85 7.42 -12.08
C LEU A 99 20.59 8.82 -12.64
N VAL A 100 19.78 8.94 -13.69
CA VAL A 100 19.44 10.23 -14.28
C VAL A 100 17.95 10.20 -14.73
N HIS A 101 17.05 10.94 -14.09
CA HIS A 101 15.64 11.17 -14.43
C HIS A 101 15.49 11.98 -15.74
N ALA A 102 14.31 12.13 -16.34
CA ALA A 102 14.11 13.10 -17.41
C ALA A 102 12.68 13.60 -17.41
N GLY A 103 12.52 14.91 -17.39
CA GLY A 103 11.27 15.58 -17.11
C GLY A 103 10.46 15.80 -18.37
N ARG A 104 9.25 15.25 -18.41
CA ARG A 104 8.02 15.94 -18.83
C ARG A 104 6.83 15.01 -18.60
N ASN A 105 5.90 15.46 -17.79
CA ASN A 105 4.65 14.77 -17.47
C ASN A 105 3.65 14.93 -18.64
N PRO A 106 3.30 13.87 -19.39
CA PRO A 106 2.38 13.99 -20.52
C PRO A 106 0.90 14.20 -20.10
N ILE A 107 0.58 14.15 -18.81
CA ILE A 107 -0.81 14.26 -18.33
C ILE A 107 -1.30 15.72 -18.20
N VAL A 108 -0.39 16.72 -18.21
CA VAL A 108 -0.78 18.14 -18.09
C VAL A 108 -1.11 18.80 -19.46
N GLY A 109 -0.94 18.08 -20.57
CA GLY A 109 -1.11 18.61 -21.93
C GLY A 109 -2.52 18.58 -22.54
N LEU A 110 -3.48 17.85 -21.93
CA LEU A 110 -4.81 17.62 -22.53
C LEU A 110 -5.94 18.42 -21.86
N ALA A 111 -5.63 19.54 -21.20
CA ALA A 111 -6.64 20.47 -20.65
C ALA A 111 -6.65 21.85 -21.34
N ARG A 112 -5.91 22.03 -22.43
CA ARG A 112 -5.89 23.28 -23.22
C ARG A 112 -6.00 22.99 -24.72
N ARG A 113 -7.17 22.56 -25.19
CA ARG A 113 -7.66 22.74 -26.58
C ARG A 113 -9.07 22.15 -26.73
N MET A 114 -10.10 22.93 -26.41
CA MET A 114 -11.38 22.96 -27.13
C MET A 114 -12.06 24.31 -26.84
N PRO A 115 -12.19 25.22 -27.81
CA PRO A 115 -13.02 26.41 -27.69
C PRO A 115 -14.48 26.08 -28.03
N GLY A 116 -15.41 26.50 -27.16
CA GLY A 116 -16.83 26.72 -27.51
C GLY A 116 -17.76 25.52 -27.42
N ALA A 117 -18.52 25.44 -26.33
CA ALA A 117 -19.92 25.01 -26.33
C ALA A 117 -20.58 25.57 -25.05
N LEU A 118 -21.35 26.64 -25.23
CA LEU A 118 -22.43 27.04 -24.32
C LEU A 118 -23.63 26.14 -24.59
#